data_AF-A0A1W6KPD6-F1
#
_entry.id   AF-A0A1W6KPD6-F1
#
_cell.length_a   1.000
_cell.length_b   1.000
_cell.length_c   1.000
_cell.angle_alpha   90.00
_cell.angle_beta   90.00
_cell.angle_gamma   90.00
#
_symmetry.space_group_name_H-M   'P 1'
#
loop_
_entity.id
_entity.type
_entity.pdbx_description
1 polymer ?
#
loop_
_entity_poly.entity_id
_entity_poly.type
_entity_poly.pdbx_seq_one_letter_code
_entity_poly.pdbx_strand_id
1 'polypeptide(L)'
;MIKLAFIGTAVALGIGAFAFASHASAMTMQECSAKYKSAQAANSLNGMKWNDFRKAQCGTDAAAAPAAGDAKDEEPTMANTDNASEPPMTTTKAPKGVVFPTKVSAKYASESPGKARMHTCLDQYKADKANDSLGGLTWIKKGGGYYSICNSKLKS
;
A
#
# COMPACT_ATOMS: atom_id res chain seq x y z
N MET A 1 -38.03 51.39 -32.51
CA MET A 1 -37.44 52.58 -33.18
C MET A 1 -36.27 53.03 -32.34
N ILE A 2 -35.11 53.22 -32.99
CA ILE A 2 -33.85 53.87 -32.50
C ILE A 2 -33.00 53.04 -31.51
N LYS A 3 -31.66 52.89 -31.60
CA LYS A 3 -30.64 52.95 -32.67
C LYS A 3 -29.28 52.54 -32.02
N LEU A 4 -28.48 51.72 -32.73
CA LEU A 4 -27.01 51.55 -32.72
C LEU A 4 -26.16 51.82 -31.45
N ALA A 5 -25.23 50.90 -31.16
CA ALA A 5 -23.80 51.06 -31.54
C ALA A 5 -22.95 49.80 -31.25
N PHE A 6 -22.31 49.29 -32.30
CA PHE A 6 -21.17 48.36 -32.27
C PHE A 6 -19.87 49.16 -32.13
N ILE A 7 -19.03 48.82 -31.14
CA ILE A 7 -17.57 49.05 -31.06
C ILE A 7 -17.07 47.88 -30.19
N GLY A 8 -16.11 47.01 -30.52
CA GLY A 8 -14.97 47.12 -31.42
C GLY A 8 -13.67 46.91 -30.62
N THR A 9 -13.20 45.66 -30.56
CA THR A 9 -11.79 45.22 -30.37
C THR A 9 -11.16 45.20 -28.96
N ALA A 10 -10.81 43.99 -28.48
CA ALA A 10 -9.44 43.66 -28.02
C ALA A 10 -9.28 42.13 -27.92
N VAL A 11 -8.47 41.57 -28.80
CA VAL A 11 -7.93 40.21 -28.72
C VAL A 11 -6.88 40.17 -27.60
N ALA A 12 -6.97 39.17 -26.72
CA ALA A 12 -5.81 38.62 -26.04
C ALA A 12 -6.03 37.12 -25.78
N LEU A 13 -5.58 36.31 -26.74
CA LEU A 13 -5.13 34.95 -26.47
C LEU A 13 -3.88 35.06 -25.59
N GLY A 14 -3.92 34.49 -24.40
CA GLY A 14 -2.80 34.47 -23.46
C GLY A 14 -2.92 33.29 -22.50
N ILE A 15 -2.39 32.16 -22.94
CA ILE A 15 -2.08 30.98 -22.13
C ILE A 15 -0.97 31.34 -21.14
N GLY A 16 -1.09 30.86 -19.89
CA GLY A 16 0.00 30.80 -18.92
C GLY A 16 -0.02 31.95 -17.91
N ALA A 17 0.11 31.75 -16.61
CA ALA A 17 0.48 30.57 -15.86
C ALA A 17 -0.23 30.64 -14.50
N PHE A 18 -1.09 29.66 -14.20
CA PHE A 18 -1.27 29.27 -12.80
C PHE A 18 0.06 28.63 -12.40
N ALA A 19 0.96 29.47 -11.87
CA ALA A 19 2.08 29.01 -11.07
C ALA A 19 1.50 28.39 -9.80
N PHE A 20 1.06 27.14 -9.91
CA PHE A 20 1.03 26.28 -8.73
C PHE A 20 2.48 26.17 -8.29
N ALA A 21 2.78 26.85 -7.20
CA ALA A 21 4.04 26.76 -6.50
C ALA A 21 4.49 25.31 -6.48
N SER A 22 5.61 25.05 -7.15
CA SER A 22 6.40 23.83 -6.97
C SER A 22 6.77 23.78 -5.49
N HIS A 23 5.92 23.20 -4.65
CA HIS A 23 6.26 22.88 -3.29
C HIS A 23 7.28 21.76 -3.36
N ALA A 24 8.55 22.15 -3.46
CA ALA A 24 9.69 21.38 -2.99
C ALA A 24 9.69 21.35 -1.45
N SER A 25 8.53 21.07 -0.87
CA SER A 25 8.33 20.79 0.54
C SER A 25 8.20 19.29 0.63
N ALA A 26 8.96 18.69 1.55
CA ALA A 26 8.81 17.29 1.87
C ALA A 26 7.32 16.95 2.02
N MET A 27 6.79 16.12 1.11
CA MET A 27 5.37 15.78 1.15
C MET A 27 5.06 15.20 2.53
N THR A 28 3.92 15.58 3.09
CA THR A 28 3.44 14.94 4.31
C THR A 28 3.24 13.44 4.04
N MET A 29 3.37 12.62 5.07
CA MET A 29 3.22 11.16 4.93
C MET A 29 1.85 10.77 4.36
N GLN A 30 0.81 11.57 4.61
CA GLN A 30 -0.52 11.38 4.02
C GLN A 30 -0.51 11.64 2.51
N GLU A 31 0.07 12.75 2.05
CA GLU A 31 0.19 13.06 0.62
C GLU A 31 1.06 12.03 -0.09
N CYS A 32 2.14 11.58 0.54
CA CYS A 32 2.97 10.51 0.02
C CYS A 32 2.16 9.22 -0.18
N SER A 33 1.30 8.86 0.78
CA SER A 33 0.44 7.67 0.71
C SER A 33 -0.60 7.79 -0.40
N ALA A 34 -1.16 8.98 -0.60
CA ALA A 34 -2.07 9.26 -1.71
C ALA A 34 -1.35 9.14 -3.06
N LYS A 35 -0.15 9.71 -3.18
CA LYS A 35 0.68 9.63 -4.40
C LYS A 35 1.00 8.18 -4.77
N TYR A 36 1.32 7.36 -3.77
CA TYR A 36 1.58 5.94 -3.98
C TYR A 36 0.34 5.16 -4.40
N LYS A 37 -0.83 5.42 -3.78
CA LYS A 37 -2.10 4.83 -4.21
C LYS A 37 -2.46 5.21 -5.64
N SER A 38 -2.26 6.46 -6.02
CA SER A 38 -2.48 6.92 -7.40
C SER A 38 -1.52 6.25 -8.38
N ALA A 39 -0.23 6.13 -8.03
CA ALA A 39 0.75 5.43 -8.85
C ALA A 39 0.43 3.92 -8.95
N GLN A 40 -0.10 3.31 -7.89
CA GLN A 40 -0.60 1.94 -7.92
C GLN A 40 -1.78 1.80 -8.89
N ALA A 41 -2.79 2.66 -8.79
CA ALA A 41 -3.97 2.63 -9.65
C ALA A 41 -3.60 2.84 -11.13
N ALA A 42 -2.58 3.66 -11.39
CA ALA A 42 -2.03 3.88 -12.72
C ALA A 42 -1.05 2.78 -13.18
N ASN A 43 -0.81 1.75 -12.36
CA ASN A 43 0.20 0.71 -12.59
C ASN A 43 1.61 1.27 -12.91
N SER A 44 1.93 2.47 -12.42
CA SER A 44 3.17 3.20 -12.69
C SER A 44 4.23 3.01 -11.60
N LEU A 45 3.98 2.12 -10.64
CA LEU A 45 4.92 1.80 -9.58
C LEU A 45 6.17 1.05 -10.09
N ASN A 46 6.15 0.46 -11.28
CA ASN A 46 7.28 -0.31 -11.82
C ASN A 46 7.83 -1.36 -10.83
N GLY A 47 6.94 -1.95 -10.01
CA GLY A 47 7.30 -2.91 -8.95
C GLY A 47 7.87 -2.29 -7.66
N MET A 48 7.96 -0.97 -7.56
CA MET A 48 8.45 -0.25 -6.39
C MET A 48 7.47 -0.40 -5.21
N LYS A 49 8.00 -0.92 -4.10
CA LYS A 49 7.22 -1.17 -2.88
C LYS A 49 7.07 0.14 -2.10
N TRP A 50 6.05 0.24 -1.25
CA TRP A 50 5.74 1.47 -0.48
C TRP A 50 6.96 2.09 0.21
N ASN A 51 7.82 1.27 0.83
CA ASN A 51 9.00 1.78 1.53
C ASN A 51 10.04 2.38 0.56
N ASP A 52 10.21 1.77 -0.62
CA ASP A 52 11.13 2.25 -1.66
C ASP A 52 10.56 3.51 -2.33
N PHE A 53 9.25 3.53 -2.60
CA PHE A 53 8.55 4.69 -3.16
C PHE A 53 8.61 5.87 -2.21
N ARG A 54 8.30 5.67 -0.93
CA ARG A 54 8.39 6.73 0.09
C ARG A 54 9.79 7.30 0.17
N LYS A 55 10.82 6.44 0.19
CA LYS A 55 12.22 6.89 0.20
C LYS A 55 12.58 7.67 -1.06
N ALA A 56 12.17 7.20 -2.24
CA ALA A 56 12.53 7.79 -3.52
C ALA A 56 11.72 9.05 -3.88
N GLN A 57 10.45 9.12 -3.45
CA GLN A 57 9.47 10.11 -3.94
C GLN A 57 8.93 11.04 -2.85
N CYS A 58 9.25 10.79 -1.57
CA CYS A 58 8.65 11.51 -0.44
C CYS A 58 9.65 11.93 0.66
N GLY A 59 10.95 11.71 0.50
CA GLY A 59 11.92 11.81 1.59
C GLY A 59 12.09 13.22 2.20
N THR A 60 11.89 13.31 3.52
CA THR A 60 12.81 13.97 4.47
C THR A 60 12.93 13.08 5.71
N ASP A 61 14.16 12.66 6.03
CA ASP A 61 14.47 11.82 7.16
C ASP A 61 14.81 12.71 8.37
N ALA A 62 13.88 12.76 9.33
CA ALA A 62 14.19 13.09 10.71
C ALA A 62 13.20 12.33 11.60
N ALA A 63 13.65 11.15 12.05
CA ALA A 63 13.23 10.48 13.28
C ALA A 63 11.75 10.62 13.69
N ALA A 64 10.90 9.91 12.96
CA ALA A 64 10.00 8.99 13.64
C ALA A 64 10.15 7.66 12.92
N ALA A 65 10.78 6.68 13.59
CA ALA A 65 10.37 5.31 13.37
C ALA A 65 8.84 5.34 13.27
N PRO A 66 8.18 4.63 12.32
CA PRO A 66 6.78 4.44 12.51
C PRO A 66 6.67 3.81 13.91
N ALA A 67 6.14 4.56 14.88
CA ALA A 67 5.16 3.99 15.78
C ALA A 67 4.34 3.14 14.83
N ALA A 68 4.47 1.82 14.97
CA ALA A 68 3.75 0.84 14.20
C ALA A 68 2.31 1.31 14.30
N GLY A 69 1.91 2.11 13.31
CA GLY A 69 0.77 2.99 13.44
C GLY A 69 -0.35 2.03 13.67
N ASP A 70 -1.05 2.22 14.79
CA ASP A 70 -2.17 1.42 15.24
C ASP A 70 -2.73 0.71 14.03
N ALA A 71 -2.41 -0.58 13.92
CA ALA A 71 -3.00 -1.42 12.91
C ALA A 71 -4.45 -1.42 13.31
N LYS A 72 -5.17 -0.43 12.78
CA LYS A 72 -6.60 -0.30 12.82
C LYS A 72 -7.10 -1.71 12.58
N ASP A 73 -8.00 -2.18 13.43
CA ASP A 73 -8.67 -3.49 13.36
C ASP A 73 -9.50 -3.64 12.05
N GLU A 74 -9.05 -3.07 10.95
CA GLU A 74 -9.53 -3.33 9.61
C GLU A 74 -9.03 -4.71 9.19
N GLU A 75 -9.99 -5.53 8.81
CA GLU A 75 -9.76 -6.85 8.27
C GLU A 75 -8.84 -6.76 7.04
N PRO A 76 -7.85 -7.67 6.90
CA PRO A 76 -7.00 -7.66 5.74
C PRO A 76 -7.79 -8.03 4.48
N THR A 77 -7.57 -7.26 3.43
CA THR A 77 -8.15 -7.41 2.11
C THR A 77 -7.06 -7.26 1.07
N MET A 78 -7.24 -7.82 -0.13
CA MET A 78 -6.25 -7.69 -1.21
C MET A 78 -5.88 -6.22 -1.46
N ALA A 79 -6.86 -5.32 -1.42
CA ALA A 79 -6.67 -3.89 -1.61
C ALA A 79 -5.80 -3.22 -0.51
N ASN A 80 -5.95 -3.62 0.75
CA ASN A 80 -5.18 -3.03 1.86
C ASN A 80 -3.85 -3.75 2.14
N THR A 81 -3.66 -4.98 1.61
CA THR A 81 -2.43 -5.76 1.81
C THR A 81 -1.47 -5.71 0.62
N ASP A 82 -1.91 -5.35 -0.57
CA ASP A 82 -1.16 -5.46 -1.83
C ASP A 82 0.23 -4.78 -1.83
N ASN A 83 0.42 -3.83 -0.91
CA ASN A 83 1.65 -3.05 -0.78
C ASN A 83 2.29 -3.12 0.60
N ALA A 84 1.78 -3.98 1.49
CA ALA A 84 2.36 -4.12 2.81
C ALA A 84 3.82 -4.59 2.67
N SER A 85 4.72 -3.89 3.36
CA SER A 85 6.14 -4.26 3.34
C SER A 85 6.28 -5.71 3.78
N GLU A 86 7.10 -6.46 3.06
CA GLU A 86 7.37 -7.84 3.41
C GLU A 86 8.06 -7.86 4.78
N PRO A 87 7.51 -8.56 5.78
CA PRO A 87 8.10 -8.61 7.10
C PRO A 87 9.42 -9.38 7.05
N PRO A 88 10.39 -9.05 7.93
CA PRO A 88 11.56 -9.88 8.11
C PRO A 88 11.15 -11.30 8.50
N MET A 89 12.00 -12.28 8.19
CA MET A 89 11.78 -13.66 8.64
C MET A 89 11.66 -13.69 10.16
N THR A 90 10.73 -14.50 10.66
CA THR A 90 10.48 -14.65 12.09
C THR A 90 10.62 -16.10 12.53
N THR A 91 11.13 -16.29 13.75
CA THR A 91 11.17 -17.59 14.45
C THR A 91 9.97 -17.75 15.40
N THR A 92 9.05 -16.78 15.43
CA THR A 92 7.86 -16.84 16.29
C THR A 92 7.01 -18.07 15.95
N LYS A 93 6.71 -18.89 16.96
CA LYS A 93 5.80 -20.03 16.83
C LYS A 93 4.36 -19.54 16.71
N ALA A 94 3.63 -20.11 15.76
CA ALA A 94 2.19 -19.90 15.66
C ALA A 94 1.44 -20.61 16.81
N PRO A 95 0.25 -20.12 17.18
CA PRO A 95 -0.67 -20.84 18.06
C PRO A 95 -1.04 -22.22 17.49
N LYS A 96 -1.44 -23.14 18.37
CA LYS A 96 -1.94 -24.45 17.97
C LYS A 96 -3.27 -24.28 17.21
N GLY A 97 -3.44 -25.02 16.11
CA GLY A 97 -4.65 -25.00 15.29
C GLY A 97 -4.56 -24.11 14.04
N VAL A 98 -3.63 -23.14 14.02
CA VAL A 98 -3.36 -22.32 12.83
C VAL A 98 -2.59 -23.15 11.81
N VAL A 99 -3.07 -23.18 10.57
CA VAL A 99 -2.39 -23.86 9.47
C VAL A 99 -1.82 -22.84 8.49
N PHE A 100 -0.69 -23.18 7.86
CA PHE A 100 -0.03 -22.30 6.90
C PHE A 100 0.14 -23.03 5.57
N PRO A 101 0.03 -22.32 4.45
CA PRO A 101 0.32 -22.88 3.15
C PRO A 101 1.82 -23.27 3.09
N THR A 102 2.10 -24.38 2.42
CA THR A 102 3.48 -24.86 2.20
C THR A 102 4.08 -24.37 0.88
N LYS A 103 3.23 -23.85 -0.02
CA LYS A 103 3.62 -23.29 -1.32
C LYS A 103 2.74 -22.09 -1.64
N VAL A 104 3.27 -21.19 -2.48
CA VAL A 104 2.47 -20.11 -3.09
C VAL A 104 1.37 -20.75 -3.94
N SER A 105 0.14 -20.27 -3.81
CA SER A 105 -0.99 -20.78 -4.57
C SER A 105 -0.81 -20.53 -6.06
N ALA A 106 -1.10 -21.54 -6.90
CA ALA A 106 -1.07 -21.41 -8.35
C ALA A 106 -2.02 -20.32 -8.87
N LYS A 107 -3.06 -19.97 -8.09
CA LYS A 107 -3.97 -18.86 -8.37
C LYS A 107 -3.25 -17.52 -8.56
N TYR A 108 -2.10 -17.33 -7.90
CA TYR A 108 -1.33 -16.08 -7.92
C TYR A 108 -0.01 -16.22 -8.69
N ALA A 109 0.14 -17.24 -9.53
CA ALA A 109 1.39 -17.51 -10.25
C ALA A 109 1.83 -16.40 -11.21
N SER A 110 0.89 -15.56 -11.68
CA SER A 110 1.16 -14.41 -12.55
C SER A 110 1.54 -13.14 -11.79
N GLU A 111 1.49 -13.15 -10.46
CA GLU A 111 1.82 -11.99 -9.64
C GLU A 111 3.31 -11.95 -9.28
N SER A 112 3.80 -10.79 -8.83
CA SER A 112 5.16 -10.71 -8.32
C SER A 112 5.33 -11.63 -7.10
N PRO A 113 6.52 -12.22 -6.85
CA PRO A 113 6.70 -13.21 -5.79
C PRO A 113 6.23 -12.73 -4.40
N GLY A 114 6.43 -11.44 -4.09
CA GLY A 114 5.97 -10.86 -2.82
C GLY A 114 4.45 -10.76 -2.73
N LYS A 115 3.79 -10.36 -3.82
CA LYS A 115 2.33 -10.25 -3.88
C LYS A 115 1.68 -11.64 -3.85
N ALA A 116 2.22 -12.58 -4.60
CA ALA A 116 1.72 -13.95 -4.62
C ALA A 116 1.79 -14.61 -3.22
N ARG A 117 2.86 -14.37 -2.45
CA ARG A 117 2.95 -14.80 -1.04
C ARG A 117 1.92 -14.08 -0.17
N MET A 118 1.78 -12.76 -0.30
CA MET A 118 0.77 -11.97 0.44
C MET A 118 -0.64 -12.54 0.26
N HIS A 119 -1.06 -12.73 -0.99
CA HIS A 119 -2.40 -13.21 -1.30
C HIS A 119 -2.62 -14.67 -0.91
N THR A 120 -1.60 -15.52 -1.07
CA THR A 120 -1.67 -16.91 -0.57
C THR A 120 -1.85 -16.93 0.95
N CYS A 121 -1.08 -16.12 1.68
CA CYS A 121 -1.22 -16.02 3.14
C CYS A 121 -2.56 -15.42 3.56
N LEU A 122 -3.07 -14.44 2.80
CA LEU A 122 -4.35 -13.79 3.08
C LEU A 122 -5.52 -14.76 2.93
N ASP A 123 -5.52 -15.58 1.88
CA ASP A 123 -6.54 -16.60 1.67
C ASP A 123 -6.54 -17.62 2.82
N GLN A 124 -5.36 -18.08 3.25
CA GLN A 124 -5.28 -19.02 4.37
C GLN A 124 -5.69 -18.37 5.70
N TYR A 125 -5.32 -17.10 5.94
CA TYR A 125 -5.77 -16.37 7.13
C TYR A 125 -7.29 -16.30 7.22
N LYS A 126 -7.97 -16.04 6.10
CA LYS A 126 -9.43 -16.01 6.04
C LYS A 126 -10.04 -17.38 6.27
N ALA A 127 -9.43 -18.43 5.74
CA ALA A 127 -9.87 -19.81 6.00
C ALA A 127 -9.71 -20.18 7.48
N ASP A 128 -8.58 -19.84 8.10
CA ASP A 128 -8.33 -20.08 9.53
C ASP A 128 -9.28 -19.25 10.42
N LYS A 129 -9.57 -18.02 10.01
CA LYS A 129 -10.55 -17.17 10.68
C LYS A 129 -11.96 -17.78 10.61
N ALA A 130 -12.37 -18.26 9.44
CA ALA A 130 -13.68 -18.91 9.25
C ALA A 130 -13.81 -20.22 10.03
N ASN A 131 -12.70 -20.87 10.35
CA ASN A 131 -12.64 -22.08 11.17
C ASN A 131 -12.40 -21.80 12.66
N ASP A 132 -12.42 -20.53 13.09
CA ASP A 132 -12.10 -20.10 14.45
C ASP A 132 -10.74 -20.64 14.97
N SER A 133 -9.80 -20.93 14.07
CA SER A 133 -8.55 -21.62 14.37
C SER A 133 -7.37 -20.68 14.62
N LEU A 134 -7.56 -19.36 14.46
CA LEU A 134 -6.51 -18.35 14.61
C LEU A 134 -5.89 -18.31 16.02
N GLY A 135 -6.63 -18.72 17.06
CA GLY A 135 -6.12 -18.73 18.43
C GLY A 135 -5.61 -17.35 18.91
N GLY A 136 -6.27 -16.27 18.48
CA GLY A 136 -5.87 -14.89 18.77
C GLY A 136 -4.75 -14.33 17.88
N LEU A 137 -4.30 -15.07 16.85
CA LEU A 137 -3.33 -14.57 15.89
C LEU A 137 -3.97 -13.58 14.92
N THR A 138 -3.56 -12.32 15.00
CA THR A 138 -3.99 -11.26 14.08
C THR A 138 -3.11 -11.21 12.83
N TRP A 139 -3.62 -10.59 11.77
CA TRP A 139 -2.93 -10.48 10.48
C TRP A 139 -1.53 -9.83 10.59
N ILE A 140 -1.47 -8.61 11.15
CA ILE A 140 -0.23 -7.90 11.48
C ILE A 140 -0.15 -7.73 13.00
N LYS A 141 1.00 -8.11 13.56
CA LYS A 141 1.34 -7.89 14.97
C LYS A 141 2.83 -7.67 15.10
N LYS A 142 3.23 -6.71 15.94
CA LYS A 142 4.64 -6.46 16.27
C LYS A 142 5.25 -7.75 16.85
N GLY A 143 6.32 -8.25 16.25
CA GLY A 143 7.03 -9.45 16.71
C GLY A 143 6.50 -10.80 16.17
N GLY A 144 5.52 -10.81 15.25
CA GLY A 144 5.13 -12.05 14.54
C GLY A 144 3.62 -12.23 14.39
N GLY A 145 2.98 -11.40 13.57
CA GLY A 145 1.61 -11.63 13.10
C GLY A 145 1.51 -12.75 12.06
N TYR A 146 0.28 -13.13 11.70
CA TYR A 146 0.00 -14.21 10.76
C TYR A 146 0.82 -14.12 9.47
N TYR A 147 0.82 -12.94 8.84
CA TYR A 147 1.51 -12.77 7.56
C TYR A 147 3.02 -12.98 7.69
N SER A 148 3.63 -12.55 8.80
CA SER A 148 5.07 -12.73 9.03
C SER A 148 5.47 -14.20 9.18
N ILE A 149 4.66 -14.98 9.91
CA ILE A 149 4.89 -16.42 10.07
C ILE A 149 4.67 -17.14 8.74
N CYS A 150 3.55 -16.88 8.08
CA CYS A 150 3.22 -17.48 6.79
C CYS A 150 4.29 -17.17 5.71
N ASN A 151 4.70 -15.92 5.59
CA ASN A 151 5.72 -15.51 4.62
C ASN A 151 7.07 -16.17 4.91
N SER A 152 7.43 -16.34 6.19
CA SER A 152 8.65 -17.06 6.57
C SER A 152 8.58 -18.54 6.15
N LYS A 153 7.42 -19.19 6.33
CA LYS A 153 7.18 -20.58 5.90
C LYS A 153 7.25 -20.77 4.39
N LEU A 154 6.71 -19.84 3.61
CA LEU A 154 6.74 -19.88 2.15
C LEU A 154 8.12 -19.58 1.55
N LYS A 155 9.05 -19.04 2.34
CA LYS A 155 10.43 -18.72 1.93
C LYS A 155 11.46 -19.71 2.47
N SER A 156 11.05 -20.58 3.39
CA SER A 156 11.86 -21.69 3.91
C SER A 156 11.83 -22.86 2.95
#